data_AF-A0A176RZP1-F1
#
_entry.id   AF-A0A176RZP1-F1
#
_cell.length_a   1.000
_cell.length_b   1.000
_cell.length_c   1.000
_cell.angle_alpha   90.00
_cell.angle_beta   90.00
_cell.angle_gamma   90.00
#
_symmetry.space_group_name_H-M   'P 1'
#
loop_
_entity.id
_entity.type
_entity.pdbx_description
1 polymer ?
#
loop_
_entity_poly.entity_id
_entity_poly.type
_entity_poly.pdbx_seq_one_letter_code
_entity_poly.pdbx_strand_id
1 'polypeptide(L)'
;MKLNDLKIGIVGLGYVGLPLAVEFGKHYSTMGFDLKAERIAELKAGQDSTREVLPEELKEAKYLNYTNSPKELAECNFYIIAVPTPLDEH
;
A
#
# COMPACT_ATOMS: atom_id res chain seq x y z
N MET A 1 -2.11 2.93 -22.73
CA MET A 1 -1.19 3.20 -21.60
C MET A 1 0.01 2.28 -21.75
N LYS A 2 1.24 2.79 -21.67
CA LYS A 2 2.42 1.91 -21.68
C LYS A 2 2.64 1.40 -20.25
N LEU A 3 3.14 0.18 -20.11
CA LEU A 3 3.37 -0.43 -18.80
C LEU A 3 4.37 0.38 -17.94
N ASN A 4 5.30 1.09 -18.58
CA ASN A 4 6.27 1.95 -17.90
C ASN A 4 5.66 3.21 -17.26
N ASP A 5 4.44 3.61 -17.64
CA ASP A 5 3.75 4.78 -17.07
C ASP A 5 2.87 4.40 -15.87
N LEU A 6 2.86 3.13 -15.47
CA LEU A 6 1.97 2.60 -14.43
C LEU A 6 2.41 3.11 -13.04
N LYS A 7 1.47 3.77 -12.34
CA LYS A 7 1.57 4.21 -10.95
C LYS A 7 0.41 3.60 -10.17
N ILE A 8 0.73 2.62 -9.33
CA ILE A 8 -0.25 1.77 -8.66
C ILE A 8 -0.59 2.39 -7.31
N GLY A 9 -1.87 2.69 -7.06
CA GLY A 9 -2.39 3.01 -5.74
C GLY A 9 -3.02 1.78 -5.09
N ILE A 10 -2.56 1.39 -3.92
CA ILE A 10 -3.18 0.32 -3.11
C ILE A 10 -3.93 0.97 -1.95
N VAL A 11 -5.25 0.77 -1.88
CA VAL A 11 -6.11 1.39 -0.86
C VAL A 11 -6.49 0.35 0.20
N GLY A 12 -6.05 0.59 1.43
CA GLY A 12 -6.13 -0.33 2.57
C GLY A 12 -4.84 -1.13 2.71
N LEU A 13 -4.14 -1.01 3.85
CA LEU A 13 -2.86 -1.68 4.13
C LEU A 13 -2.98 -2.73 5.24
N GLY A 14 -4.05 -3.52 5.16
CA GLY A 14 -4.27 -4.72 5.95
C GLY A 14 -3.71 -5.98 5.28
N TYR A 15 -4.25 -7.14 5.67
CA TYR A 15 -3.73 -8.46 5.28
C TYR A 15 -3.69 -8.72 3.76
N VAL A 16 -4.60 -8.15 2.97
CA VAL A 16 -4.54 -8.27 1.50
C VAL A 16 -3.69 -7.17 0.89
N GLY A 17 -3.94 -5.93 1.31
CA GLY A 17 -3.37 -4.77 0.62
C GLY A 17 -1.88 -4.59 0.87
N LEU A 18 -1.37 -4.88 2.07
CA LEU A 18 0.06 -4.72 2.35
C LEU A 18 0.93 -5.69 1.53
N PRO A 19 0.67 -7.02 1.50
CA PRO A 19 1.44 -7.92 0.64
C PRO A 19 1.39 -7.54 -0.85
N LEU A 20 0.24 -7.09 -1.36
CA LEU A 20 0.13 -6.59 -2.73
C LEU A 20 0.99 -5.34 -2.95
N ALA A 21 0.92 -4.37 -2.03
CA ALA A 21 1.70 -3.15 -2.12
C ALA A 21 3.21 -3.45 -2.12
N VAL A 22 3.66 -4.36 -1.26
CA VAL A 22 5.06 -4.81 -1.20
C VAL A 22 5.48 -5.47 -2.51
N GLU A 23 4.69 -6.43 -3.02
CA GLU A 23 5.06 -7.16 -4.23
C GLU A 23 5.08 -6.27 -5.47
N PHE A 24 4.08 -5.40 -5.65
CA PHE A 24 4.12 -4.40 -6.72
C PHE A 24 5.25 -3.40 -6.53
N GLY A 25 5.52 -2.99 -5.29
CA GLY A 25 6.60 -2.08 -4.91
C GLY A 25 8.00 -2.59 -5.19
N LYS A 26 8.19 -3.89 -5.38
CA LYS A 26 9.48 -4.45 -5.86
C LYS A 26 9.74 -4.13 -7.33
N HIS A 27 8.69 -3.82 -8.11
CA HIS A 27 8.77 -3.76 -9.58
C HIS A 27 8.24 -2.45 -10.20
N TYR A 28 7.26 -1.80 -9.58
CA TYR A 28 6.53 -0.65 -10.12
C TYR A 28 6.36 0.46 -9.10
N SER A 29 6.25 1.70 -9.59
CA SER A 29 5.90 2.85 -8.74
C SER A 29 4.56 2.58 -8.03
N THR A 30 4.62 2.42 -6.72
CA THR A 30 3.47 1.99 -5.90
C THR A 30 3.28 2.92 -4.72
N MET A 31 2.05 3.33 -4.49
CA MET A 31 1.61 4.14 -3.36
C MET A 31 0.63 3.32 -2.51
N GLY A 32 1.08 2.87 -1.34
CA GLY A 32 0.20 2.31 -0.32
C GLY A 32 -0.53 3.43 0.41
N PHE A 33 -1.85 3.32 0.51
CA PHE A 33 -2.70 4.27 1.22
C PHE A 33 -3.50 3.59 2.32
N ASP A 34 -3.48 4.19 3.51
CA ASP A 34 -4.34 3.82 4.64
C ASP A 34 -4.77 5.08 5.39
N LEU A 35 -5.98 5.09 5.95
CA LEU A 35 -6.51 6.21 6.72
C LEU A 35 -5.76 6.38 8.06
N LYS A 36 -5.24 5.29 8.62
CA LYS A 36 -4.58 5.30 9.93
C LYS A 36 -3.17 5.86 9.81
N ALA A 37 -2.97 7.09 10.27
CA ALA A 37 -1.65 7.76 10.25
C ALA A 37 -0.57 6.96 11.00
N GLU A 38 -0.93 6.31 12.10
CA GLU A 38 -0.06 5.41 12.87
C GLU A 38 0.44 4.22 12.04
N ARG A 39 -0.43 3.62 11.22
CA ARG A 39 -0.08 2.53 10.31
C ARG A 39 0.92 3.00 9.24
N ILE A 40 0.70 4.20 8.70
CA ILE A 40 1.64 4.79 7.73
C ILE A 40 3.00 5.07 8.37
N ALA A 41 3.03 5.60 9.60
CA ALA A 41 4.27 5.86 10.31
C ALA A 41 5.06 4.58 10.60
N GLU A 42 4.37 3.53 11.03
CA GLU A 42 4.92 2.19 11.27
C GLU A 42 5.56 1.59 10.00
N LEU A 43 4.84 1.58 8.88
CA LEU A 43 5.33 1.02 7.62
C LEU A 43 6.50 1.84 7.06
N LYS A 44 6.48 3.18 7.22
CA LYS A 44 7.63 4.04 6.89
C LYS A 44 8.86 3.76 7.76
N ALA A 45 8.67 3.27 8.98
CA ALA A 45 9.75 2.81 9.85
C ALA A 45 10.23 1.38 9.50
N GLY A 46 9.67 0.75 8.46
CA GLY A 46 10.05 -0.60 8.01
C GLY A 46 9.56 -1.70 8.95
N GLN A 47 8.44 -1.47 9.64
CA GLN A 47 7.84 -2.42 10.59
C GLN A 47 6.44 -2.80 10.16
N ASP A 48 6.03 -4.03 10.46
CA ASP A 48 4.66 -4.50 10.29
C ASP A 48 4.20 -5.34 11.49
N SER A 49 3.34 -4.76 12.31
CA SER A 49 2.71 -5.37 13.49
C SER A 49 1.68 -6.44 13.14
N THR A 50 1.16 -6.42 11.90
CA THR A 50 0.22 -7.45 11.44
C THR A 50 0.94 -8.77 11.13
N ARG A 51 2.26 -8.72 10.88
CA ARG A 51 3.11 -9.86 10.50
C ARG A 51 2.70 -10.50 9.18
N GLU A 52 2.09 -9.70 8.30
CA GLU A 52 1.67 -10.12 6.97
C GLU A 52 2.84 -10.06 6.00
N VAL A 53 3.83 -9.21 6.28
CA VAL A 53 5.10 -9.12 5.55
C VAL A 53 6.27 -9.05 6.52
N LEU A 54 7.42 -9.58 6.09
CA LEU A 54 8.65 -9.54 6.86
C LEU A 54 9.37 -8.19 6.67
N PRO A 55 10.18 -7.73 7.66
CA PRO A 55 10.93 -6.48 7.53
C PRO A 55 11.87 -6.42 6.32
N GLU A 56 12.41 -7.56 5.89
CA GLU A 56 13.21 -7.70 4.68
C GLU A 56 12.39 -7.44 3.41
N GLU A 57 11.15 -7.93 3.33
CA GLU A 57 10.28 -7.75 2.16
C GLU A 57 9.88 -6.28 2.00
N LEU A 58 9.63 -5.58 3.12
CA LEU A 58 9.42 -4.13 3.14
C LEU A 58 10.62 -3.37 2.54
N LYS A 59 11.85 -3.83 2.79
CA LYS A 59 13.08 -3.22 2.25
C LYS A 59 13.31 -3.55 0.78
N GLU A 60 12.85 -4.70 0.31
CA GLU A 60 12.94 -5.10 -1.10
C GLU A 60 12.01 -4.27 -1.99
N ALA A 61 10.90 -3.77 -1.45
CA ALA A 61 9.92 -2.94 -2.14
C ALA A 61 10.42 -1.49 -2.39
N LYS A 62 11.50 -1.35 -3.17
CA LYS A 62 12.21 -0.06 -3.41
C LYS A 62 11.36 1.04 -4.06
N TYR A 63 10.25 0.69 -4.70
CA TYR A 63 9.36 1.62 -5.39
C TYR A 63 8.05 1.86 -4.63
N LEU A 64 7.93 1.32 -3.41
CA LEU A 64 6.78 1.50 -2.55
C LEU A 64 6.96 2.71 -1.64
N ASN A 65 5.97 3.60 -1.64
CA ASN A 65 5.79 4.63 -0.64
C ASN A 65 4.44 4.48 0.07
N TYR A 66 4.30 5.11 1.22
CA TYR A 66 3.09 5.05 2.04
C TYR A 66 2.55 6.46 2.31
N THR A 67 1.24 6.63 2.27
CA THR A 67 0.59 7.90 2.57
C THR A 67 -0.79 7.72 3.20
N ASN A 68 -1.21 8.68 4.02
CA ASN A 68 -2.61 8.84 4.44
C ASN A 68 -3.27 10.05 3.76
N SER A 69 -2.62 10.62 2.74
CA SER A 69 -3.09 11.79 2.00
C SER A 69 -3.78 11.38 0.69
N PRO A 70 -5.08 11.63 0.53
CA PRO A 70 -5.78 11.37 -0.73
C PRO A 70 -5.18 12.16 -1.91
N LYS A 71 -4.53 13.31 -1.63
CA LYS A 71 -3.88 14.13 -2.65
C LYS A 71 -2.67 13.43 -3.28
N GLU A 72 -1.86 12.75 -2.47
CA GLU A 72 -0.71 11.97 -2.97
C GLU A 72 -1.19 10.71 -3.69
N LEU A 73 -2.26 10.08 -3.19
CA LEU A 73 -2.90 8.93 -3.86
C LEU A 73 -3.45 9.30 -5.26
N ALA A 74 -3.89 10.54 -5.47
CA ALA A 74 -4.41 11.02 -6.75
C ALA A 74 -3.34 11.09 -7.87
N GLU A 75 -2.04 10.97 -7.53
CA GLU A 75 -0.98 10.90 -8.53
C GLU A 75 -0.87 9.53 -9.23
N CYS A 76 -1.55 8.52 -8.69
CA CYS A 76 -1.65 7.18 -9.28
C CYS A 76 -2.62 7.16 -10.46
N ASN A 77 -2.53 6.11 -11.28
CA ASN A 77 -3.36 5.96 -12.48
C ASN A 77 -3.95 4.54 -12.62
N PHE A 78 -3.64 3.66 -11.69
CA PHE A 78 -4.28 2.36 -11.50
C PHE A 78 -4.49 2.13 -10.01
N TYR A 79 -5.65 1.61 -9.62
CA TYR A 79 -6.02 1.49 -8.22
C TYR A 79 -6.48 0.07 -7.89
N ILE A 80 -5.97 -0.48 -6.80
CA ILE A 80 -6.44 -1.73 -6.20
C ILE A 80 -7.05 -1.37 -4.85
N ILE A 81 -8.34 -1.70 -4.68
CA ILE A 81 -9.08 -1.41 -3.45
C ILE A 81 -9.18 -2.69 -2.62
N ALA A 82 -8.49 -2.71 -1.48
CA ALA A 82 -8.36 -3.84 -0.56
C ALA A 82 -8.84 -3.45 0.86
N VAL A 83 -9.95 -2.73 0.93
CA VAL A 83 -10.60 -2.34 2.19
C VAL A 83 -11.60 -3.41 2.62
N PRO A 84 -11.90 -3.53 3.93
CA PRO A 84 -12.94 -4.44 4.40
C PRO A 84 -14.28 -4.16 3.71
N THR A 85 -14.94 -5.22 3.28
CA THR A 85 -16.35 -5.19 2.87
C THR A 85 -17.16 -5.81 4.01
N PRO A 86 -17.52 -5.02 5.04
CA PRO A 86 -18.33 -5.55 6.14
C PRO A 86 -19.63 -6.10 5.56
N LEU A 87 -20.06 -7.26 6.05
CA LEU A 87 -21.29 -7.90 5.59
C LEU A 87 -22.54 -7.33 6.26
N ASP A 88 -22.44 -6.52 7.32
CA ASP A 88 -23.59 -5.86 7.98
C ASP A 88 -23.21 -4.57 8.75
N GLU A 89 -24.13 -3.60 8.74
CA GLU A 89 -24.24 -2.48 9.69
C GLU A 89 -25.32 -2.83 10.73
N HIS A 90 -24.95 -3.52 11.80
CA HIS A 90 -25.79 -3.66 12.99
C HIS A 90 -24.98 -3.32 14.25
#